data_AF-A0A485KNN3-F1
#
_entry.id   AF-A0A485KNN3-F1
#
_cell.length_a   1.000
_cell.length_b   1.000
_cell.length_c   1.000
_cell.angle_alpha   90.00
_cell.angle_beta   90.00
_cell.angle_gamma   90.00
#
_symmetry.space_group_name_H-M   'P 1'
#
loop_
_entity.id
_entity.type
_entity.pdbx_description
1 polymer ?
#
loop_
_entity_poly.entity_id
_entity_poly.type
_entity_poly.pdbx_seq_one_letter_code
_entity_poly.pdbx_strand_id
1 'polypeptide(L)'
;MAINSINQTTKTLDLKLVDKKLQKGNVYLRDASLSDWEAFVTSEDQQLKSKNMERMEGKIFIVELPSREHEDYIQELSAVLRAATHTATNFLMISGAAYQTNFRRLEPDLCVVPRRVLGQPPYNVQLPPGVNWNDFQTVKWEVAWSKTWADLDWKANQWSTVGTVVYIICIKLERPNLVDCSYKVHHVVHHGVNLPAMVPIPIAAPNTVVHLDSRLVLQLPAINPLPPNFPPQLDIDLFAPLAVLLADLPPAPAAI
;
A
#
# COMPACT_ATOMS: atom_id res chain seq x y z
N MET A 1 9.79 -25.18 -11.46
CA MET A 1 10.51 -24.63 -12.64
C MET A 1 10.34 -23.12 -12.77
N ALA A 2 9.11 -22.58 -12.62
CA ALA A 2 8.83 -21.13 -12.69
C ALA A 2 9.63 -20.27 -11.70
N ILE A 3 9.62 -20.63 -10.39
CA ILE A 3 10.34 -19.91 -9.32
C ILE A 3 11.83 -19.78 -9.66
N ASN A 4 12.49 -20.90 -9.99
CA ASN A 4 13.90 -20.91 -10.37
C ASN A 4 14.19 -20.01 -11.58
N SER A 5 13.28 -19.98 -12.56
CA SER A 5 13.45 -19.18 -13.77
C SER A 5 13.34 -17.68 -13.50
N ILE A 6 12.35 -17.24 -12.71
CA ILE A 6 12.22 -15.83 -12.30
C ILE A 6 13.44 -15.42 -11.45
N ASN A 7 13.81 -16.24 -10.47
CA ASN A 7 14.98 -16.02 -9.63
C ASN A 7 16.29 -15.92 -10.41
N GLN A 8 16.48 -16.77 -11.43
CA GLN A 8 17.65 -16.70 -12.30
C GLN A 8 17.70 -15.39 -13.06
N THR A 9 16.58 -14.93 -13.63
CA THR A 9 16.52 -13.62 -14.30
C THR A 9 16.89 -12.50 -13.33
N THR A 10 16.33 -12.50 -12.12
CA THR A 10 16.62 -11.50 -11.09
C THR A 10 18.09 -11.47 -10.69
N LYS A 11 18.76 -12.62 -10.56
CA LYS A 11 20.19 -12.70 -10.19
C LYS A 11 21.13 -12.06 -11.21
N THR A 12 20.71 -11.97 -12.48
CA THR A 12 21.53 -11.40 -13.56
C THR A 12 21.40 -9.88 -13.69
N LEU A 13 20.58 -9.24 -12.87
CA LEU A 13 20.31 -7.81 -12.97
C LEU A 13 21.49 -6.98 -12.45
N ASP A 14 21.87 -5.97 -13.23
CA ASP A 14 22.65 -4.84 -12.70
C ASP A 14 21.68 -3.88 -11.98
N LEU A 15 21.68 -3.94 -10.65
CA LEU A 15 20.77 -3.15 -9.82
C LEU A 15 20.96 -1.63 -10.00
N LYS A 16 22.17 -1.15 -10.31
CA LYS A 16 22.40 0.28 -10.56
C LYS A 16 21.77 0.71 -11.87
N LEU A 17 21.85 -0.14 -12.89
CA LEU A 17 21.17 0.11 -14.16
C LEU A 17 19.65 0.04 -14.01
N VAL A 18 19.14 -0.91 -13.21
CA VAL A 18 17.70 -1.03 -12.91
C VAL A 18 17.21 0.23 -12.21
N ASP A 19 17.90 0.69 -11.16
CA ASP A 19 17.53 1.92 -10.42
C ASP A 19 17.46 3.14 -11.35
N LYS A 20 18.47 3.34 -12.20
CA LYS A 20 18.47 4.43 -13.20
C LYS A 20 17.31 4.32 -14.20
N LYS A 21 16.90 3.11 -14.58
CA LYS A 21 15.77 2.89 -15.49
C LYS A 21 14.44 3.13 -14.79
N LEU A 22 14.31 2.76 -13.53
CA LEU A 22 13.11 2.98 -12.71
C LEU A 22 12.73 4.46 -12.60
N GLN A 23 13.71 5.38 -12.65
CA GLN A 23 13.45 6.82 -12.73
C GLN A 23 12.63 7.25 -13.96
N LYS A 24 12.54 6.39 -15.00
CA LYS A 24 11.78 6.63 -16.23
C LYS A 24 10.54 5.76 -16.34
N GLY A 25 10.30 4.88 -15.37
CA GLY A 25 9.19 3.94 -15.34
C GLY A 25 9.63 2.48 -15.13
N ASN A 26 8.63 1.60 -15.09
CA ASN A 26 8.79 0.19 -14.74
C ASN A 26 9.78 -0.55 -15.66
N VAL A 27 10.59 -1.43 -15.09
CA VAL A 27 11.61 -2.19 -15.80
C VAL A 27 11.09 -3.58 -16.13
N TYR A 28 10.91 -3.88 -17.42
CA TYR A 28 10.54 -5.22 -17.86
C TYR A 28 11.56 -6.25 -17.39
N LEU A 29 11.07 -7.30 -16.72
CA LEU A 29 11.87 -8.44 -16.30
C LEU A 29 11.75 -9.59 -17.31
N ARG A 30 10.52 -10.05 -17.56
CA ARG A 30 10.21 -11.19 -18.44
C ARG A 30 8.71 -11.40 -18.63
N ASP A 31 8.35 -12.22 -19.61
CA ASP A 31 7.01 -12.81 -19.71
C ASP A 31 6.80 -13.89 -18.62
N ALA A 32 5.59 -13.97 -18.09
CA ALA A 32 5.16 -14.99 -17.14
C ALA A 32 3.64 -15.24 -17.19
N SER A 33 3.25 -16.52 -17.19
CA SER A 33 1.86 -16.90 -17.01
C SER A 33 1.33 -16.45 -15.64
N LEU A 34 0.01 -16.39 -15.47
CA LEU A 34 -0.58 -16.09 -14.16
C LEU A 34 -0.17 -17.16 -13.13
N SER A 35 -0.20 -18.44 -13.51
CA SER A 35 0.20 -19.54 -12.63
C SER A 35 1.67 -19.47 -12.20
N ASP A 36 2.57 -19.07 -13.11
CA ASP A 36 3.99 -18.90 -12.77
C ASP A 36 4.19 -17.78 -11.74
N TRP A 37 3.47 -16.67 -11.92
CA TRP A 37 3.51 -15.54 -11.01
C TRP A 37 2.92 -15.89 -9.65
N GLU A 38 1.77 -16.56 -9.61
CA GLU A 38 1.15 -17.01 -8.36
C GLU A 38 2.07 -17.95 -7.59
N ALA A 39 2.70 -18.91 -8.27
CA ALA A 39 3.67 -19.83 -7.65
C ALA A 39 4.89 -19.09 -7.09
N PHE A 40 5.39 -18.06 -7.80
CA PHE A 40 6.51 -17.24 -7.35
C PHE A 40 6.15 -16.38 -6.14
N VAL A 41 5.00 -15.71 -6.19
CA VAL A 41 4.47 -14.88 -5.09
C VAL A 41 4.33 -15.67 -3.79
N THR A 42 3.83 -16.90 -3.85
CA THR A 42 3.64 -17.72 -2.65
C THR A 42 4.91 -18.43 -2.18
N SER A 43 6.03 -18.25 -2.88
CA SER A 43 7.29 -18.91 -2.54
C SER A 43 8.09 -18.07 -1.54
N GLU A 44 8.65 -18.71 -0.52
CA GLU A 44 9.62 -18.08 0.37
C GLU A 44 10.98 -17.85 -0.31
N ASP A 45 11.27 -18.60 -1.37
CA ASP A 45 12.55 -18.61 -2.09
C ASP A 45 12.70 -17.47 -3.11
N GLN A 46 12.08 -16.31 -2.87
CA GLN A 46 12.18 -15.15 -3.76
C GLN A 46 13.54 -14.46 -3.66
N GLN A 47 14.24 -14.29 -4.79
CA GLN A 47 15.51 -13.54 -4.84
C GLN A 47 15.32 -12.03 -4.74
N LEU A 48 14.30 -11.50 -5.41
CA LEU A 48 13.78 -10.16 -5.18
C LEU A 48 12.32 -10.32 -4.79
N LYS A 49 11.93 -9.72 -3.67
CA LYS A 49 10.59 -9.87 -3.12
C LYS A 49 9.55 -9.36 -4.12
N SER A 50 8.46 -10.09 -4.29
CA SER A 50 7.38 -9.75 -5.23
C SER A 50 6.76 -8.38 -4.97
N LYS A 51 6.83 -7.81 -3.77
CA LYS A 51 6.37 -6.45 -3.50
C LYS A 51 7.06 -5.37 -4.35
N ASN A 52 8.24 -5.70 -4.87
CA ASN A 52 9.03 -4.87 -5.78
C ASN A 52 8.73 -5.13 -7.27
N MET A 53 7.78 -6.03 -7.56
CA MET A 53 7.43 -6.47 -8.89
C MET A 53 5.92 -6.48 -9.10
N GLU A 54 5.49 -6.27 -10.34
CA GLU A 54 4.07 -6.37 -10.68
C GLU A 54 3.90 -7.14 -11.98
N ARG A 55 2.90 -8.03 -12.01
CA ARG A 55 2.50 -8.73 -13.23
C ARG A 55 1.40 -7.93 -13.94
N MET A 56 1.73 -7.39 -15.11
CA MET A 56 0.85 -6.64 -15.98
C MET A 56 0.78 -7.32 -17.35
N GLU A 57 -0.42 -7.65 -17.82
CA GLU A 57 -0.65 -8.17 -19.18
C GLU A 57 0.25 -9.37 -19.57
N GLY A 58 0.49 -10.29 -18.62
CA GLY A 58 1.33 -11.48 -18.87
C GLY A 58 2.84 -11.23 -18.77
N LYS A 59 3.25 -10.05 -18.33
CA LYS A 59 4.65 -9.65 -18.15
C LYS A 59 4.90 -9.27 -16.70
N ILE A 60 6.09 -9.60 -16.21
CA ILE A 60 6.58 -9.15 -14.91
C ILE A 60 7.46 -7.93 -15.14
N PHE A 61 7.20 -6.88 -14.37
CA PHE A 61 8.03 -5.70 -14.29
C PHE A 61 8.57 -5.54 -12.88
N ILE A 62 9.80 -5.06 -12.76
CA ILE A 62 10.30 -4.44 -11.53
C ILE A 62 9.72 -3.04 -11.50
N VAL A 63 9.00 -2.72 -10.43
CA VAL A 63 8.34 -1.43 -10.26
C VAL A 63 9.06 -0.56 -9.23
N GLU A 64 9.88 -1.18 -8.39
CA GLU A 64 10.71 -0.51 -7.40
C GLU A 64 11.88 -1.43 -7.01
N LEU A 65 12.93 -0.89 -6.41
CA LEU A 65 13.95 -1.68 -5.72
C LEU A 65 13.83 -1.48 -4.21
N PRO A 66 14.20 -2.48 -3.40
CA PRO A 66 14.20 -2.34 -1.95
C PRO A 66 15.02 -1.12 -1.53
N SER A 67 14.42 -0.26 -0.71
CA SER A 67 15.05 0.94 -0.17
C SER A 67 14.76 1.00 1.32
N ARG A 68 15.79 1.38 2.08
CA ARG A 68 15.64 1.54 3.53
C ARG A 68 14.63 2.64 3.85
N GLU A 69 14.70 3.76 3.14
CA GLU A 69 13.84 4.92 3.33
C GLU A 69 12.37 4.58 3.08
N HIS A 70 12.08 3.78 2.05
CA HIS A 70 10.72 3.29 1.79
C HIS A 70 10.19 2.42 2.94
N GLU A 71 11.00 1.46 3.43
CA GLU A 71 10.60 0.61 4.56
C GLU A 71 10.46 1.40 5.87
N ASP A 72 11.37 2.35 6.13
CA ASP A 72 11.34 3.21 7.32
C ASP A 72 10.06 4.07 7.30
N TYR A 73 9.68 4.64 6.14
CA TYR A 73 8.43 5.39 6.00
C TYR A 73 7.20 4.50 6.25
N ILE A 74 7.18 3.29 5.69
CA ILE A 74 6.10 2.31 5.90
C ILE A 74 5.98 1.94 7.37
N GLN A 75 7.11 1.72 8.05
CA GLN A 75 7.13 1.37 9.47
C GLN A 75 6.52 2.49 10.32
N GLU A 76 6.94 3.73 10.09
CA GLU A 76 6.41 4.90 10.81
C GLU A 76 4.94 5.16 10.48
N LEU A 77 4.54 5.03 9.21
CA LEU A 77 3.13 5.13 8.80
C LEU A 77 2.25 4.09 9.52
N SER A 78 2.74 2.85 9.64
CA SER A 78 2.06 1.80 10.42
C SER A 78 1.91 2.17 11.90
N ALA A 79 2.92 2.82 12.50
CA ALA A 79 2.85 3.31 13.87
C ALA A 79 1.80 4.43 14.03
N VAL A 80 1.78 5.42 13.12
CA VAL A 80 0.78 6.49 13.11
C VAL A 80 -0.62 5.93 12.93
N LEU A 81 -0.82 4.97 12.02
CA LEU A 81 -2.11 4.30 11.83
C LEU A 81 -2.59 3.59 13.10
N ARG A 82 -1.71 2.86 13.79
CA ARG A 82 -2.04 2.20 15.06
C ARG A 82 -2.45 3.19 16.13
N ALA A 83 -1.71 4.30 16.25
CA ALA A 83 -2.01 5.36 17.19
C ALA A 83 -3.39 5.98 16.90
N ALA A 84 -3.69 6.28 15.63
CA ALA A 84 -4.95 6.87 15.20
C ALA A 84 -6.19 6.04 15.57
N THR A 85 -6.07 4.72 15.77
CA THR A 85 -7.20 3.89 16.20
C THR A 85 -7.59 4.06 17.67
N HIS A 86 -6.73 4.65 18.50
CA HIS A 86 -6.80 4.69 19.98
C HIS A 86 -6.98 3.33 20.68
N THR A 87 -6.94 2.23 19.92
CA THR A 87 -7.21 0.86 20.38
C THR A 87 -6.16 -0.12 19.87
N ALA A 88 -5.06 0.42 19.33
CA ALA A 88 -3.98 -0.29 18.66
C ALA A 88 -4.50 -1.27 17.60
N THR A 89 -4.47 -2.57 17.90
CA THR A 89 -4.86 -3.62 16.94
C THR A 89 -6.14 -4.38 17.34
N ASN A 90 -6.86 -3.91 18.35
CA ASN A 90 -8.00 -4.65 18.92
C ASN A 90 -9.13 -4.86 17.90
N PHE A 91 -9.41 -3.84 17.07
CA PHE A 91 -10.51 -3.85 16.10
C PHE A 91 -10.04 -3.78 14.65
N LEU A 92 -8.84 -3.26 14.39
CA LEU A 92 -8.20 -3.22 13.08
C LEU A 92 -6.82 -3.86 13.14
N MET A 93 -6.50 -4.72 12.18
CA MET A 93 -5.13 -5.14 11.92
C MET A 93 -4.53 -4.23 10.85
N ILE A 94 -3.27 -3.85 11.03
CA ILE A 94 -2.47 -3.15 10.03
C ILE A 94 -1.38 -4.12 9.61
N SER A 95 -1.39 -4.48 8.33
CA SER A 95 -0.49 -5.48 7.75
C SER A 95 0.23 -4.89 6.55
N GLY A 96 1.54 -5.11 6.47
CA GLY A 96 2.33 -4.80 5.27
C GLY A 96 2.46 -6.02 4.37
N ALA A 97 2.66 -5.79 3.07
CA ALA A 97 2.97 -6.83 2.07
C ALA A 97 2.05 -8.06 2.15
N ALA A 98 0.74 -7.84 2.36
CA ALA A 98 -0.25 -8.91 2.43
C ALA A 98 -0.98 -9.01 1.08
N TYR A 99 -0.68 -10.05 0.31
CA TYR A 99 -1.35 -10.30 -0.97
C TYR A 99 -2.86 -10.35 -0.80
N GLN A 100 -3.58 -9.74 -1.74
CA GLN A 100 -5.00 -10.06 -1.91
C GLN A 100 -5.09 -11.44 -2.58
N THR A 101 -5.40 -12.49 -1.82
CA THR A 101 -5.32 -13.88 -2.34
C THR A 101 -6.33 -14.12 -3.45
N ASN A 102 -7.48 -13.44 -3.36
CA ASN A 102 -8.59 -13.52 -4.32
C ASN A 102 -8.45 -12.55 -5.51
N PHE A 103 -7.38 -11.75 -5.60
CA PHE A 103 -7.25 -10.74 -6.65
C PHE A 103 -5.80 -10.56 -7.12
N ARG A 104 -5.48 -11.16 -8.29
CA ARG A 104 -4.23 -10.98 -9.06
C ARG A 104 -2.92 -11.17 -8.29
N ARG A 105 -2.98 -11.61 -7.03
CA ARG A 105 -1.85 -11.62 -6.09
C ARG A 105 -1.11 -10.29 -6.06
N LEU A 106 -1.85 -9.18 -6.11
CA LEU A 106 -1.29 -7.84 -5.94
C LEU A 106 -0.99 -7.62 -4.45
N GLU A 107 0.08 -6.88 -4.15
CA GLU A 107 0.49 -6.53 -2.78
C GLU A 107 0.42 -5.02 -2.57
N PRO A 108 -0.31 -4.54 -1.55
CA PRO A 108 -0.16 -3.17 -1.09
C PRO A 108 1.07 -3.05 -0.17
N ASP A 109 1.59 -1.83 -0.05
CA ASP A 109 2.65 -1.54 0.91
C ASP A 109 2.12 -1.68 2.35
N LEU A 110 0.92 -1.15 2.62
CA LEU A 110 0.14 -1.43 3.82
C LEU A 110 -1.34 -1.64 3.49
N CYS A 111 -2.01 -2.48 4.29
CA CYS A 111 -3.45 -2.60 4.27
C CYS A 111 -4.03 -2.61 5.69
N VAL A 112 -5.29 -2.19 5.77
CA VAL A 112 -6.08 -2.22 7.01
C VAL A 112 -7.15 -3.30 6.89
N VAL A 113 -7.28 -4.11 7.94
CA VAL A 113 -8.15 -5.30 7.95
C VAL A 113 -9.00 -5.29 9.23
N PRO A 114 -10.33 -5.21 9.16
CA PRO A 114 -11.21 -5.39 10.30
C PRO A 114 -10.98 -6.74 10.98
N ARG A 115 -10.88 -6.73 12.31
CA ARG A 115 -10.64 -7.94 13.10
C ARG A 115 -11.91 -8.76 13.23
N ARG A 116 -11.75 -10.10 13.28
CA ARG A 116 -12.82 -11.08 13.47
C ARG A 116 -13.74 -10.82 14.66
N VAL A 117 -13.27 -10.12 15.70
CA VAL A 117 -14.09 -9.72 16.86
C VAL A 117 -15.30 -8.89 16.43
N LEU A 118 -15.21 -8.14 15.33
CA LEU A 118 -16.29 -7.34 14.79
C LEU A 118 -17.42 -8.19 14.17
N GLY A 119 -17.17 -9.47 13.90
CA GLY A 119 -18.22 -10.40 13.45
C GLY A 119 -19.17 -10.86 14.55
N GLN A 120 -18.93 -10.49 15.81
CA GLN A 120 -19.76 -10.85 16.95
C GLN A 120 -20.65 -9.67 17.38
N PRO A 121 -21.75 -9.91 18.12
CA PRO A 121 -22.48 -8.85 18.79
C PRO A 121 -21.55 -7.99 19.68
N PRO A 122 -21.76 -6.67 19.76
CA PRO A 122 -22.84 -5.89 19.14
C PRO A 122 -22.55 -5.40 17.71
N TYR A 123 -21.37 -5.71 17.13
CA TYR A 123 -20.91 -5.12 15.88
C TYR A 123 -21.41 -5.82 14.63
N ASN A 124 -21.59 -7.15 14.70
CA ASN A 124 -22.25 -7.99 13.69
C ASN A 124 -21.78 -7.76 12.23
N VAL A 125 -20.52 -7.39 12.02
CA VAL A 125 -19.93 -7.18 10.68
C VAL A 125 -19.96 -8.50 9.92
N GLN A 126 -20.54 -8.47 8.72
CA GLN A 126 -20.66 -9.63 7.85
C GLN A 126 -19.58 -9.59 6.78
N LEU A 127 -18.93 -10.74 6.54
CA LEU A 127 -18.02 -10.89 5.41
C LEU A 127 -18.82 -11.03 4.11
N PRO A 128 -18.35 -10.45 3.00
CA PRO A 128 -18.89 -10.77 1.68
C PRO A 128 -18.72 -12.26 1.35
N PRO A 129 -19.58 -12.83 0.48
CA PRO A 129 -19.46 -14.22 0.05
C PRO A 129 -18.05 -14.55 -0.49
N GLY A 130 -17.46 -15.65 -0.01
CA GLY A 130 -16.14 -16.11 -0.45
C GLY A 130 -14.94 -15.33 0.10
N VAL A 131 -15.17 -14.29 0.91
CA VAL A 131 -14.09 -13.53 1.57
C VAL A 131 -13.85 -14.12 2.95
N ASN A 132 -12.59 -14.34 3.31
CA ASN A 132 -12.19 -14.67 4.67
C ASN A 132 -11.66 -13.41 5.39
N TRP A 133 -11.51 -13.49 6.72
CA TRP A 133 -11.08 -12.34 7.52
C TRP A 133 -9.70 -11.78 7.15
N ASN A 134 -8.76 -12.58 6.63
CA ASN A 134 -7.44 -12.09 6.23
C ASN A 134 -7.48 -11.33 4.90
N ASP A 135 -8.42 -11.70 4.02
CA ASP A 135 -8.67 -11.02 2.75
C ASP A 135 -9.69 -9.88 2.86
N PHE A 136 -10.27 -9.66 4.04
CA PHE A 136 -11.24 -8.60 4.31
C PHE A 136 -10.55 -7.24 4.48
N GLN A 137 -9.72 -6.87 3.51
CA GLN A 137 -8.94 -5.64 3.55
C GLN A 137 -9.82 -4.46 3.09
N THR A 138 -9.91 -3.42 3.91
CA THR A 138 -10.82 -2.28 3.69
C THR A 138 -10.10 -1.00 3.27
N VAL A 139 -8.82 -0.87 3.58
CA VAL A 139 -7.98 0.27 3.15
C VAL A 139 -6.69 -0.24 2.54
N LYS A 140 -6.29 0.39 1.43
CA LYS A 140 -5.01 0.12 0.75
C LYS A 140 -4.13 1.37 0.80
N TRP A 141 -2.87 1.18 1.14
CA TRP A 141 -1.84 2.20 1.11
C TRP A 141 -0.75 1.78 0.13
N GLU A 142 -0.41 2.71 -0.76
CA GLU A 142 0.68 2.58 -1.72
C GLU A 142 1.64 3.74 -1.51
N VAL A 143 2.92 3.44 -1.32
CA VAL A 143 3.99 4.41 -1.13
C VAL A 143 4.96 4.22 -2.28
N ALA A 144 5.08 5.23 -3.14
CA ALA A 144 6.04 5.25 -4.22
C ALA A 144 7.34 5.90 -3.79
N TRP A 145 8.43 5.16 -3.90
CA TRP A 145 9.79 5.71 -3.88
C TRP A 145 10.28 5.95 -5.32
N SER A 146 10.03 5.00 -6.23
CA SER A 146 10.42 5.03 -7.65
C SER A 146 9.28 5.20 -8.62
N LYS A 147 8.07 4.89 -8.20
CA LYS A 147 6.91 4.83 -9.09
C LYS A 147 6.43 6.22 -9.48
N THR A 148 5.90 6.34 -10.69
CA THR A 148 5.26 7.56 -11.15
C THR A 148 3.82 7.65 -10.61
N TRP A 149 3.21 8.83 -10.74
CA TRP A 149 1.78 8.97 -10.45
C TRP A 149 0.90 8.09 -11.36
N ALA A 150 1.31 7.85 -12.60
CA ALA A 150 0.59 6.96 -13.49
C ALA A 150 0.59 5.50 -13.00
N ASP A 151 1.71 5.04 -12.41
CA ASP A 151 1.80 3.71 -11.81
C ASP A 151 0.91 3.59 -10.56
N LEU A 152 0.95 4.60 -9.68
CA LEU A 152 0.08 4.67 -8.50
C LEU A 152 -1.40 4.71 -8.89
N ASP A 153 -1.77 5.55 -9.87
CA ASP A 153 -3.14 5.67 -10.36
C ASP A 153 -3.63 4.36 -11.01
N TRP A 154 -2.77 3.69 -11.79
CA TRP A 154 -3.08 2.37 -12.35
C TRP A 154 -3.36 1.35 -11.24
N LYS A 155 -2.52 1.32 -10.21
CA LYS A 155 -2.64 0.37 -9.10
C LYS A 155 -3.86 0.67 -8.23
N ALA A 156 -4.14 1.95 -7.96
CA ALA A 156 -5.37 2.38 -7.29
C ALA A 156 -6.62 1.93 -8.05
N ASN A 157 -6.63 2.02 -9.39
CA ASN A 157 -7.72 1.48 -10.20
C ASN A 157 -7.83 -0.05 -10.11
N GLN A 158 -6.73 -0.78 -9.90
CA GLN A 158 -6.83 -2.21 -9.61
C GLN A 158 -7.51 -2.45 -8.26
N TRP A 159 -7.11 -1.71 -7.23
CA TRP A 159 -7.69 -1.83 -5.89
C TRP A 159 -9.17 -1.46 -5.82
N SER A 160 -9.63 -0.50 -6.62
CA SER A 160 -11.05 -0.12 -6.64
C SER A 160 -11.98 -1.24 -7.11
N THR A 161 -11.44 -2.26 -7.80
CA THR A 161 -12.22 -3.44 -8.21
C THR A 161 -12.46 -4.44 -7.06
N VAL A 162 -11.74 -4.31 -5.94
CA VAL A 162 -11.89 -5.20 -4.77
C VAL A 162 -13.07 -4.71 -3.93
N GLY A 163 -14.14 -5.51 -3.87
CA GLY A 163 -15.43 -5.13 -3.27
C GLY A 163 -15.43 -4.82 -1.77
N THR A 164 -14.33 -5.02 -1.06
CA THR A 164 -14.19 -4.69 0.37
C THR A 164 -13.47 -3.37 0.61
N VAL A 165 -12.72 -2.87 -0.38
CA VAL A 165 -11.84 -1.71 -0.27
C VAL A 165 -12.65 -0.42 -0.34
N VAL A 166 -12.72 0.33 0.75
CA VAL A 166 -13.44 1.61 0.82
C VAL A 166 -12.51 2.81 0.58
N TYR A 167 -11.24 2.69 0.93
CA TYR A 167 -10.26 3.76 0.75
C TYR A 167 -8.97 3.25 0.13
N ILE A 168 -8.39 4.07 -0.75
CA ILE A 168 -7.08 3.84 -1.32
C ILE A 168 -6.29 5.13 -1.17
N ILE A 169 -5.15 5.05 -0.50
CA ILE A 169 -4.26 6.20 -0.28
C ILE A 169 -2.95 5.92 -1.02
N CYS A 170 -2.61 6.83 -1.91
CA CYS A 170 -1.37 6.77 -2.67
C CYS A 170 -0.47 7.93 -2.23
N ILE A 171 0.76 7.62 -1.84
CA ILE A 171 1.76 8.57 -1.37
C ILE A 171 2.95 8.48 -2.33
N LYS A 172 3.45 9.62 -2.78
CA LYS A 172 4.68 9.71 -3.56
C LYS A 172 5.72 10.47 -2.77
N LEU A 173 6.84 9.82 -2.50
CA LEU A 173 8.00 10.40 -1.84
C LEU A 173 8.99 10.85 -2.92
N GLU A 174 9.34 12.13 -2.96
CA GLU A 174 10.23 12.65 -3.99
C GLU A 174 11.70 12.51 -3.59
N ARG A 175 12.42 11.64 -4.27
CA ARG A 175 13.84 11.39 -4.00
C ARG A 175 14.78 12.45 -4.59
N PRO A 176 16.01 12.54 -4.05
CA PRO A 176 16.52 11.87 -2.85
C PRO A 176 16.27 12.68 -1.55
N ASN A 177 15.75 13.89 -1.68
CA ASN A 177 15.72 14.92 -0.63
C ASN A 177 14.34 15.17 -0.04
N LEU A 178 13.30 14.47 -0.51
CA LEU A 178 11.95 14.46 0.04
C LEU A 178 11.22 15.82 -0.01
N VAL A 179 11.66 16.71 -0.90
CA VAL A 179 11.17 18.10 -0.94
C VAL A 179 9.74 18.24 -1.49
N ASP A 180 9.33 17.36 -2.40
CA ASP A 180 8.04 17.44 -3.11
C ASP A 180 7.17 16.19 -2.87
N CYS A 181 7.10 15.74 -1.62
CA CYS A 181 6.24 14.62 -1.24
C CYS A 181 4.76 15.01 -1.37
N SER A 182 3.94 14.11 -1.91
CA SER A 182 2.53 14.38 -2.17
C SER A 182 1.67 13.12 -2.06
N TYR A 183 0.36 13.29 -1.98
CA TYR A 183 -0.57 12.17 -1.81
C TYR A 183 -1.88 12.35 -2.59
N LYS A 184 -2.61 11.26 -2.78
CA LYS A 184 -4.01 11.19 -3.23
C LYS A 184 -4.79 10.28 -2.31
N VAL A 185 -6.05 10.63 -2.04
CA VAL A 185 -6.99 9.80 -1.26
C VAL A 185 -8.23 9.54 -2.11
N HIS A 186 -8.46 8.27 -2.42
CA HIS A 186 -9.64 7.82 -3.13
C HIS A 186 -10.63 7.18 -2.16
N HIS A 187 -11.85 7.69 -2.13
CA HIS A 187 -12.99 7.01 -1.55
C HIS A 187 -13.70 6.20 -2.64
N VAL A 188 -13.76 4.88 -2.49
CA VAL A 188 -14.33 3.97 -3.49
C VAL A 188 -15.84 3.88 -3.29
N VAL A 189 -16.58 4.68 -4.06
CA VAL A 189 -18.05 4.70 -4.04
C VAL A 189 -18.65 3.60 -4.91
N HIS A 190 -18.00 3.29 -6.05
CA HIS A 190 -18.44 2.28 -7.00
C HIS A 190 -17.28 1.38 -7.40
N HIS A 191 -17.38 0.10 -7.07
CA HIS A 191 -16.37 -0.89 -7.43
C HIS A 191 -16.40 -1.21 -8.92
N GLY A 192 -15.22 -1.40 -9.51
CA GLY A 192 -15.08 -1.72 -10.94
C GLY A 192 -15.27 -0.53 -11.89
N VAL A 193 -15.47 0.67 -11.35
CA VAL A 193 -15.47 1.93 -12.09
C VAL A 193 -14.12 2.61 -11.90
N ASN A 194 -13.59 3.22 -12.97
CA ASN A 194 -12.35 3.98 -12.87
C ASN A 194 -12.48 5.11 -11.85
N LEU A 195 -11.46 5.23 -11.02
CA LEU A 195 -11.35 6.31 -10.05
C LEU A 195 -11.24 7.66 -10.80
N PRO A 196 -11.82 8.74 -10.23
CA PRO A 196 -11.68 10.06 -10.81
C PRO A 196 -10.21 10.48 -10.83
N ALA A 197 -9.80 11.19 -11.88
CA ALA A 197 -8.48 11.81 -11.92
C ALA A 197 -8.37 12.84 -10.79
N MET A 198 -7.26 12.79 -10.06
CA MET A 198 -6.97 13.72 -8.95
C MET A 198 -5.63 14.39 -9.16
N VAL A 199 -5.56 15.66 -8.78
CA VAL A 199 -4.29 16.38 -8.64
C VAL A 199 -3.67 15.99 -7.30
N PRO A 200 -2.39 15.57 -7.26
CA PRO A 200 -1.69 15.27 -6.01
C PRO A 200 -1.70 16.46 -5.05
N ILE A 201 -1.89 16.19 -3.75
CA ILE A 201 -1.88 17.19 -2.69
C ILE A 201 -0.52 17.13 -1.98
N PRO A 202 0.16 18.26 -1.75
CA PRO A 202 1.44 18.27 -1.03
C PRO A 202 1.33 17.72 0.40
N ILE A 203 2.36 17.00 0.85
CA ILE A 203 2.58 16.66 2.26
C ILE A 203 3.48 17.76 2.84
N ALA A 204 2.90 18.62 3.66
CA ALA A 204 3.55 19.79 4.21
C ALA A 204 3.62 19.75 5.75
N ALA A 205 4.66 20.41 6.28
CA ALA A 205 4.80 20.69 7.71
C ALA A 205 3.75 21.71 8.19
N PRO A 206 3.40 21.72 9.48
CA PRO A 206 3.85 20.80 10.53
C PRO A 206 3.05 19.49 10.57
N ASN A 207 1.91 19.41 9.88
CA ASN A 207 1.06 18.24 9.83
C ASN A 207 0.27 18.21 8.50
N THR A 208 0.08 17.03 7.95
CA THR A 208 -0.81 16.79 6.80
C THR A 208 -1.68 15.60 7.11
N VAL A 209 -2.93 15.86 7.49
CA VAL A 209 -3.81 14.83 8.04
C VAL A 209 -4.78 14.30 6.98
N VAL A 210 -4.82 12.98 6.83
CA VAL A 210 -5.88 12.28 6.09
C VAL A 210 -6.95 11.83 7.08
N HIS A 211 -8.20 12.02 6.68
CA HIS A 211 -9.38 11.68 7.46
C HIS A 211 -10.11 10.49 6.84
N LEU A 212 -10.27 9.41 7.59
CA LEU A 212 -11.04 8.24 7.16
C LEU A 212 -12.23 8.00 8.09
N ASP A 213 -13.42 7.77 7.53
CA ASP A 213 -14.60 7.40 8.33
C ASP A 213 -14.40 6.02 8.95
N SER A 214 -14.39 5.95 10.28
CA SER A 214 -14.14 4.72 11.02
C SER A 214 -15.18 3.64 10.77
N ARG A 215 -16.44 4.01 10.52
CA ARG A 215 -17.50 3.04 10.22
C ARG A 215 -17.25 2.38 8.87
N LEU A 216 -16.83 3.15 7.87
CA LEU A 216 -16.48 2.61 6.56
C LEU A 216 -15.24 1.71 6.65
N VAL A 217 -14.20 2.15 7.35
CA VAL A 217 -12.97 1.36 7.54
C VAL A 217 -13.26 0.05 8.28
N LEU A 218 -14.14 0.07 9.28
CA LEU A 218 -14.56 -1.12 10.04
C LEU A 218 -15.63 -1.96 9.32
N GLN A 219 -16.19 -1.49 8.19
CA GLN A 219 -17.35 -2.07 7.52
C GLN A 219 -18.55 -2.27 8.47
N LEU A 220 -18.73 -1.30 9.37
CA LEU A 220 -19.72 -1.37 10.44
C LEU A 220 -21.10 -0.89 9.94
N PRO A 221 -22.17 -1.68 10.12
CA PRO A 221 -23.52 -1.23 9.81
C PRO A 221 -23.88 0.06 10.57
N ALA A 222 -24.62 0.97 9.93
CA ALA A 222 -24.93 2.29 10.49
C ALA A 222 -25.61 2.23 11.87
N ILE A 223 -26.46 1.22 12.09
CA ILE A 223 -27.19 1.01 13.33
C ILE A 223 -26.32 0.49 14.49
N ASN A 224 -25.14 -0.07 14.19
CA ASN A 224 -24.31 -0.72 15.20
C ASN A 224 -23.35 0.29 15.85
N PRO A 225 -23.03 0.14 17.15
CA PRO A 225 -22.16 1.07 17.85
C PRO A 225 -20.71 0.94 17.39
N LEU A 226 -19.98 2.04 17.37
CA LEU A 226 -18.52 2.00 17.25
C LEU A 226 -17.92 1.25 18.45
N PRO A 227 -16.79 0.53 18.26
CA PRO A 227 -16.10 -0.09 19.36
C PRO A 227 -15.68 0.93 20.44
N PRO A 228 -15.67 0.56 21.73
CA PRO A 228 -15.24 1.44 22.80
C PRO A 228 -13.87 2.05 22.52
N ASN A 229 -13.75 3.36 22.71
CA ASN A 229 -12.55 4.17 22.48
C ASN A 229 -12.06 4.24 21.02
N PHE A 230 -12.70 3.54 20.08
CA PHE A 230 -12.39 3.70 18.67
C PHE A 230 -12.99 5.04 18.18
N PRO A 231 -12.19 5.96 17.62
CA PRO A 231 -12.70 7.29 17.27
C PRO A 231 -13.67 7.21 16.09
N PRO A 232 -14.61 8.17 15.93
CA PRO A 232 -15.52 8.21 14.79
C PRO A 232 -14.83 8.46 13.44
N GLN A 233 -13.64 9.06 13.49
CA GLN A 233 -12.80 9.34 12.34
C GLN A 233 -11.35 8.98 12.70
N LEU A 234 -10.64 8.36 11.76
CA LEU A 234 -9.20 8.14 11.87
C LEU A 234 -8.48 9.36 11.28
N ASP A 235 -7.74 10.06 12.13
CA ASP A 235 -6.89 11.18 11.75
C ASP A 235 -5.45 10.69 11.63
N ILE A 236 -4.93 10.66 10.41
CA ILE A 236 -3.64 10.04 10.09
C ILE A 236 -2.72 11.11 9.52
N ASP A 237 -1.70 11.50 10.29
CA ASP A 237 -0.71 12.49 9.85
C ASP A 237 0.34 11.85 8.94
N LEU A 238 0.36 12.24 7.66
CA LEU A 238 1.31 11.79 6.66
C LEU A 238 2.65 12.51 6.74
N PHE A 239 2.70 13.68 7.40
CA PHE A 239 3.95 14.41 7.60
C PHE A 239 4.76 13.80 8.75
N ALA A 240 4.13 13.22 9.77
CA ALA A 240 4.85 12.63 10.90
C ALA A 240 5.87 11.53 10.48
N PRO A 241 5.52 10.53 9.63
CA PRO A 241 6.50 9.59 9.10
C PRO A 241 7.59 10.27 8.25
N LEU A 242 7.20 11.28 7.47
CA LEU A 242 8.12 12.03 6.62
C LEU A 242 9.16 12.80 7.45
N ALA A 243 8.75 13.39 8.57
CA ALA A 243 9.61 14.16 9.46
C ALA A 243 10.70 13.29 10.08
N VAL A 244 10.40 12.02 10.40
CA VAL A 244 11.40 11.05 10.88
C VAL A 244 12.46 10.81 9.80
N LEU A 245 12.04 10.56 8.55
CA LEU A 245 12.97 10.38 7.44
C LEU A 245 13.83 11.62 7.19
N LEU A 246 13.24 12.81 7.21
CA LEU A 246 13.95 14.07 7.01
C LEU A 246 15.02 14.31 8.08
N ALA A 247 14.78 13.87 9.33
CA ALA A 247 15.75 13.99 10.42
C ALA A 247 16.98 13.07 10.23
N ASP A 248 16.82 11.97 9.50
CA ASP A 248 17.90 11.01 9.20
C ASP A 248 18.67 11.35 7.91
N LEU A 249 18.20 12.32 7.11
CA LEU A 249 18.92 12.77 5.93
C LEU A 249 20.20 13.52 6.31
N PRO A 250 21.32 13.30 5.58
CA PRO A 250 22.51 14.09 5.79
C PRO A 250 22.21 15.58 5.54
N PRO A 251 22.82 16.50 6.30
CA PRO A 251 22.61 17.93 6.10
C PRO A 251 22.93 18.31 4.65
N ALA A 252 22.09 19.16 4.06
CA ALA A 252 22.30 19.62 2.70
C ALA A 252 23.73 20.19 2.57
N PRO A 253 24.45 19.88 1.47
CA PRO A 253 25.77 20.44 1.26
C PRO A 253 25.67 21.97 1.32
N ALA A 254 26.53 22.59 2.12
CA ALA A 254 26.59 24.05 2.21
C ALA A 254 26.74 24.61 0.79
N ALA A 255 25.84 25.53 0.42
CA ALA A 255 25.98 26.25 -0.84
C ALA A 255 27.34 26.97 -0.85
N ILE A 256 28.19 26.62 -1.83
CA ILE A 256 29.49 27.26 -2.07
C ILE A 256 29.26 28.51 -2.91
#